data_AF-A0A1G5ZXE7-F1
#
_entry.id   AF-A0A1G5ZXE7-F1
#
_cell.length_a   1.000
_cell.length_b   1.000
_cell.length_c   1.000
_cell.angle_alpha   90.00
_cell.angle_beta   90.00
_cell.angle_gamma   90.00
#
_symmetry.space_group_name_H-M   'P 1'
#
loop_
_entity.id
_entity.type
_entity.pdbx_description
1 polymer ?
#
loop_
_entity_poly.entity_id
_entity_poly.type
_entity_poly.pdbx_seq_one_letter_code
_entity_poly.pdbx_strand_id
1 'polypeptide(L)'
;GGYESHVRRVRRLNSERRGTLLAALRRAFADRIVIEGADAGLHVVVWFKDLARPLEDVLIEEARRAGVGVHPISPLYAREMDDRCDRIGLVMGYSALAMRQIENGVRLLAGVVRRLSKGLPRQLSNKLGRDSDIA
;
A
#
# COMPACT_ATOMS: atom_id res chain seq x y z
N GLY A 1 1.52 9.00 -38.21
CA GLY A 1 2.12 8.68 -36.89
C GLY A 1 1.11 8.60 -35.75
N GLY A 2 0.08 7.74 -35.86
CA GLY A 2 -0.94 7.58 -34.80
C GLY A 2 -0.43 6.85 -33.55
N TYR A 3 0.51 5.92 -33.73
CA TYR A 3 1.07 5.09 -32.66
C TYR A 3 1.91 5.91 -31.66
N GLU A 4 2.82 6.77 -32.13
CA GLU A 4 3.63 7.64 -31.26
C GLU A 4 2.76 8.63 -30.47
N SER A 5 1.72 9.17 -31.11
CA SER A 5 0.77 10.09 -30.46
C SER A 5 -0.04 9.38 -29.36
N HIS A 6 -0.44 8.14 -29.60
CA HIS A 6 -1.14 7.32 -28.61
C HIS A 6 -0.23 6.99 -27.41
N VAL A 7 1.02 6.58 -27.65
CA VAL A 7 2.00 6.29 -26.59
C VAL A 7 2.29 7.50 -25.72
N ARG A 8 2.50 8.69 -26.33
CA ARG A 8 2.72 9.93 -25.57
C ARG A 8 1.53 10.28 -24.68
N ARG A 9 0.30 10.10 -25.19
CA ARG A 9 -0.94 10.35 -24.43
C ARG A 9 -1.08 9.41 -23.23
N VAL A 10 -0.85 8.12 -23.42
CA VAL A 10 -0.91 7.11 -22.35
C VAL A 10 0.17 7.37 -21.29
N ARG A 11 1.40 7.71 -21.70
CA ARG A 11 2.48 8.07 -20.77
C ARG A 11 2.13 9.29 -19.92
N ARG A 12 1.58 10.34 -20.54
CA ARG A 12 1.14 11.54 -19.81
C ARG A 12 0.04 11.20 -18.80
N LEU A 13 -0.99 10.46 -19.21
CA LEU A 13 -2.08 10.09 -18.31
C LEU A 13 -1.60 9.24 -17.13
N ASN A 14 -0.68 8.31 -17.36
CA ASN A 14 -0.09 7.52 -16.28
C ASN A 14 0.79 8.37 -15.35
N SER A 15 1.48 9.37 -15.88
CA SER A 15 2.23 10.35 -15.07
C SER A 15 1.28 11.19 -14.18
N GLU A 16 0.16 11.66 -14.72
CA GLU A 16 -0.86 12.40 -13.96
C GLU A 16 -1.48 11.53 -12.85
N ARG A 17 -1.82 10.26 -13.15
CA ARG A 17 -2.32 9.28 -12.17
C ARG A 17 -1.29 9.01 -11.07
N ARG A 18 -0.04 8.78 -11.44
CA ARG A 18 1.07 8.59 -10.51
C ARG A 18 1.22 9.80 -9.59
N GLY A 19 1.27 11.00 -10.16
CA GLY A 19 1.36 12.25 -9.40
C GLY A 19 0.21 12.38 -8.39
N THR A 20 -1.01 12.07 -8.81
CA THR A 20 -2.20 12.07 -7.94
C THR A 20 -2.05 11.07 -6.79
N LEU A 21 -1.60 9.84 -7.06
CA LEU A 21 -1.40 8.83 -6.03
C LEU A 21 -0.34 9.26 -5.01
N LEU A 22 0.82 9.72 -5.49
CA LEU A 22 1.91 10.17 -4.63
C LEU A 22 1.49 11.36 -3.75
N ALA A 23 0.78 12.34 -4.33
CA ALA A 23 0.26 13.47 -3.59
C ALA A 23 -0.77 13.06 -2.53
N ALA A 24 -1.70 12.18 -2.89
CA ALA A 24 -2.71 11.67 -1.96
C ALA A 24 -2.07 10.90 -0.80
N LEU A 25 -1.09 10.03 -1.07
CA LEU A 25 -0.37 9.26 -0.06
C LEU A 25 0.41 10.15 0.88
N ARG A 26 1.19 11.10 0.35
CA ARG A 26 1.93 12.08 1.17
C ARG A 26 1.01 12.91 2.05
N ARG A 27 -0.14 13.35 1.52
CA ARG A 27 -1.14 14.10 2.30
C ARG A 27 -1.77 13.26 3.40
N ALA A 28 -2.01 11.97 3.15
CA ALA A 28 -2.71 11.10 4.09
C ALA A 28 -1.82 10.54 5.19
N PHE A 29 -0.56 10.27 4.89
CA PHE A 29 0.36 9.55 5.78
C PHE A 29 1.62 10.32 6.16
N ALA A 30 1.95 11.40 5.43
CA ALA A 30 3.14 12.22 5.67
C ALA A 30 4.40 11.35 5.85
N ASP A 31 5.12 11.54 6.96
CA ASP A 31 6.37 10.85 7.26
C ASP A 31 6.19 9.41 7.75
N ARG A 32 4.95 8.94 7.93
CA ARG A 32 4.64 7.57 8.39
C ARG A 32 4.90 6.51 7.33
N ILE A 33 5.09 6.92 6.07
CA ILE A 33 5.35 6.01 4.96
C ILE A 33 6.67 6.32 4.25
N VAL A 34 7.23 5.30 3.59
CA VAL A 34 8.25 5.44 2.55
C VAL A 34 7.63 4.95 1.25
N ILE A 35 7.81 5.70 0.16
CA ILE A 35 7.29 5.33 -1.16
C ILE A 35 8.46 4.98 -2.08
N GLU A 36 8.41 3.80 -2.69
CA GLU A 36 9.43 3.26 -3.60
C GLU A 36 8.84 2.77 -4.92
N GLY A 37 9.71 2.50 -5.90
CA GLY A 37 9.30 1.92 -7.19
C GLY A 37 8.53 2.86 -8.11
N ALA A 38 8.48 4.15 -7.79
CA ALA A 38 7.69 5.10 -8.54
C ALA A 38 8.24 5.39 -9.95
N ASP A 39 9.50 5.05 -10.27
CA ASP A 39 10.16 5.49 -11.52
C ASP A 39 10.17 4.45 -12.65
N ALA A 40 9.65 3.23 -12.47
CA ALA A 40 9.78 2.15 -13.47
C ALA A 40 8.53 1.26 -13.67
N GLY A 41 7.32 1.73 -13.37
CA GLY A 41 6.15 0.84 -13.47
C GLY A 41 4.76 1.48 -13.49
N LEU A 42 3.76 0.61 -13.32
CA LEU A 42 2.32 0.91 -13.20
C LEU A 42 1.81 0.75 -11.76
N HIS A 43 2.74 0.61 -10.82
CA HIS A 43 2.49 0.44 -9.40
C HIS A 43 3.52 1.22 -8.59
N VAL A 44 3.19 1.50 -7.33
CA VAL A 44 4.12 2.01 -6.32
C VAL A 44 4.17 1.04 -5.16
N VAL A 45 5.31 1.00 -4.49
CA VAL A 45 5.48 0.28 -3.22
C VAL A 45 5.39 1.30 -2.09
N VAL A 46 4.63 0.99 -1.05
CA VAL A 46 4.51 1.83 0.15
C VAL A 46 4.82 1.02 1.38
N TRP A 47 5.83 1.46 2.11
CA TRP A 47 6.25 0.89 3.37
C TRP A 47 5.73 1.73 4.53
N PHE A 48 5.05 1.10 5.49
CA PHE A 48 4.61 1.77 6.71
C PHE A 48 5.70 1.70 7.77
N LYS A 49 6.12 2.85 8.31
CA LYS A 49 7.19 2.92 9.32
C LYS A 49 6.71 2.56 10.72
N ASP A 50 5.40 2.64 10.96
CA ASP A 50 4.77 2.58 12.27
C ASP A 50 3.73 1.46 12.39
N LEU A 51 3.66 0.56 11.41
CA LEU A 51 2.84 -0.65 11.47
C LEU A 51 3.75 -1.88 11.49
N ALA A 52 3.51 -2.74 12.49
CA ALA A 52 4.22 -4.00 12.64
C ALA A 52 3.68 -5.06 11.66
N ARG A 53 4.58 -5.89 11.14
CA ARG A 53 4.29 -6.98 10.19
C ARG A 53 3.09 -7.88 10.55
N PRO A 54 2.85 -8.27 11.83
CA PRO A 54 1.69 -9.12 12.18
C PRO A 54 0.31 -8.52 11.86
N LEU A 55 0.24 -7.21 11.59
CA LEU A 55 -0.99 -6.53 11.17
C LEU A 55 -1.21 -6.59 9.65
N GLU A 56 -0.28 -7.14 8.86
CA GLU A 56 -0.34 -7.15 7.38
C GLU A 56 -1.63 -7.79 6.86
N ASP A 57 -1.93 -9.03 7.26
CA ASP A 57 -3.13 -9.74 6.82
C ASP A 57 -4.41 -8.99 7.19
N VAL A 58 -4.46 -8.45 8.42
CA VAL A 58 -5.62 -7.70 8.92
C VAL A 58 -5.78 -6.40 8.14
N LEU A 59 -4.69 -5.70 7.83
CA LEU A 59 -4.70 -4.48 7.02
C LEU A 59 -5.22 -4.77 5.61
N ILE A 60 -4.76 -5.85 4.97
CA ILE A 60 -5.17 -6.21 3.60
C ILE A 60 -6.65 -6.56 3.56
N GLU A 61 -7.12 -7.37 4.51
CA GLU A 61 -8.52 -7.78 4.57
C GLU A 61 -9.43 -6.57 4.84
N GLU A 62 -9.07 -5.69 5.78
CA GLU A 62 -9.84 -4.48 6.07
C GLU A 62 -9.79 -3.45 4.94
N ALA A 63 -8.67 -3.33 4.24
CA ALA A 63 -8.56 -2.52 3.02
C ALA A 63 -9.46 -3.07 1.90
N ARG A 64 -9.45 -4.39 1.70
CA ARG A 64 -10.31 -5.07 0.73
C ARG A 64 -11.79 -4.85 1.05
N ARG A 65 -12.19 -4.99 2.31
CA ARG A 65 -13.57 -4.70 2.78
C ARG A 65 -13.98 -3.25 2.55
N ALA A 66 -13.03 -2.32 2.67
CA ALA A 66 -13.24 -0.92 2.35
C ALA A 66 -13.28 -0.63 0.83
N GLY A 67 -13.11 -1.64 -0.03
CA GLY A 67 -13.09 -1.49 -1.49
C GLY A 67 -11.73 -1.06 -2.05
N VAL A 68 -10.64 -1.22 -1.30
CA VAL A 68 -9.28 -0.88 -1.72
C VAL A 68 -8.51 -2.17 -2.01
N GLY A 69 -8.21 -2.41 -3.29
CA GLY A 69 -7.35 -3.52 -3.71
C GLY A 69 -5.87 -3.19 -3.54
N VAL A 70 -5.26 -3.69 -2.47
CA VAL A 70 -3.82 -3.62 -2.21
C VAL A 70 -3.24 -5.02 -2.12
N HIS A 71 -1.99 -5.20 -2.54
CA HIS A 71 -1.29 -6.48 -2.45
C HIS A 71 -0.09 -6.38 -1.51
N PRO A 72 0.15 -7.35 -0.61
CA PRO A 72 1.36 -7.38 0.18
C PRO A 72 2.58 -7.56 -0.71
N ILE A 73 3.69 -6.94 -0.31
CA ILE A 73 4.98 -7.18 -0.96
C ILE A 73 5.69 -8.41 -0.39
N SER A 74 5.31 -8.87 0.82
CA SER A 74 5.87 -10.04 1.50
C SER A 74 6.01 -11.32 0.63
N PRO A 75 5.09 -11.64 -0.30
CA PRO A 75 5.24 -12.81 -1.17
C PRO A 75 6.28 -12.64 -2.29
N LEU A 76 6.62 -11.39 -2.66
CA LEU A 76 7.56 -11.05 -3.74
C LEU A 76 8.95 -10.65 -3.21
N TYR A 77 9.05 -10.25 -1.95
CA TYR A 77 10.32 -9.94 -1.29
C TYR A 77 10.80 -11.15 -0.47
N ALA A 78 11.50 -12.07 -1.15
CA ALA A 78 12.39 -12.99 -0.47
C ALA A 78 13.67 -12.22 -0.12
N ARG A 79 13.80 -11.69 1.11
CA ARG A 79 15.10 -11.26 1.62
C ARG A 79 15.09 -11.06 3.13
N GLU A 80 15.61 -12.06 3.80
CA GLU A 80 16.00 -12.13 5.22
C GLU A 80 17.13 -11.13 5.58
N MET A 81 17.26 -9.99 4.89
CA MET A 81 18.46 -9.14 4.94
C MET A 81 18.18 -7.62 4.93
N ASP A 82 16.97 -7.18 5.28
CA ASP A 82 16.65 -5.75 5.33
C ASP A 82 15.94 -5.42 6.66
N ASP A 83 16.33 -4.32 7.32
CA ASP A 83 15.72 -3.77 8.55
C ASP A 83 14.22 -3.45 8.39
N ARG A 84 13.69 -3.62 7.16
CA ARG A 84 12.29 -3.48 6.79
C ARG A 84 11.48 -4.79 6.89
N CYS A 85 12.09 -5.92 7.21
CA CYS A 85 11.38 -7.20 7.42
C CYS A 85 10.26 -7.09 8.46
N ASP A 86 10.38 -6.20 9.45
CA ASP A 86 9.38 -6.02 10.50
C ASP A 86 8.23 -5.06 10.12
N ARG A 87 8.26 -4.50 8.90
CA ARG A 87 7.33 -3.47 8.43
C ARG A 87 6.39 -4.00 7.36
N ILE A 88 5.20 -3.41 7.29
CA ILE A 88 4.24 -3.74 6.23
C ILE A 88 4.59 -2.99 4.95
N GLY A 89 4.71 -3.73 3.85
CA GLY A 89 4.90 -3.18 2.51
C GLY A 89 3.71 -3.52 1.60
N LEU A 90 3.12 -2.51 0.97
CA LEU A 90 1.99 -2.67 0.06
C LEU A 90 2.35 -2.24 -1.36
N VAL A 91 1.99 -3.06 -2.32
CA VAL A 91 2.02 -2.75 -3.76
C VAL A 91 0.65 -2.21 -4.18
N MET A 92 0.65 -1.01 -4.75
CA MET A 92 -0.55 -0.32 -5.23
C MET A 92 -0.46 -0.01 -6.72
N GLY A 93 -1.28 -0.70 -7.52
CA GLY A 93 -1.43 -0.43 -8.95
C GLY A 93 -2.35 0.76 -9.22
N TYR A 94 -1.99 1.63 -10.17
CA TYR A 94 -2.76 2.84 -10.50
C TYR A 94 -3.13 3.00 -11.98
N SER A 95 -2.61 2.13 -12.86
CA SER A 95 -2.74 2.28 -14.31
C SER A 95 -4.18 2.26 -14.82
N ALA A 96 -5.08 1.53 -14.16
CA ALA A 96 -6.48 1.41 -14.56
C ALA A 96 -7.43 2.38 -13.83
N LEU A 97 -6.93 3.17 -12.87
CA LEU A 97 -7.77 3.99 -12.00
C LEU A 97 -7.91 5.43 -12.50
N ALA A 98 -9.10 6.01 -12.33
CA ALA A 98 -9.29 7.45 -12.44
C ALA A 98 -8.68 8.18 -11.23
N MET A 99 -8.26 9.43 -11.40
CA MET A 99 -7.66 10.25 -10.33
C MET A 99 -8.56 10.33 -9.08
N ARG A 100 -9.89 10.49 -9.25
CA ARG A 100 -10.84 10.48 -8.13
C ARG A 100 -10.90 9.14 -7.38
N GLN A 101 -10.75 8.03 -8.09
CA GLN A 101 -10.71 6.69 -7.48
C GLN A 101 -9.43 6.50 -6.67
N ILE A 102 -8.30 7.03 -7.17
CA ILE A 102 -7.02 7.05 -6.45
C ILE A 102 -7.16 7.81 -5.14
N GLU A 103 -7.69 9.04 -5.18
CA GLU A 103 -7.88 9.85 -3.98
C GLU A 103 -8.80 9.20 -2.96
N ASN A 104 -9.91 8.60 -3.42
CA ASN A 104 -10.85 7.90 -2.55
C ASN A 104 -10.22 6.65 -1.94
N GLY A 105 -9.52 5.84 -2.74
CA GLY A 105 -8.82 4.65 -2.27
C GLY A 105 -7.79 4.96 -1.18
N VAL A 106 -6.99 6.00 -1.37
CA VAL A 106 -6.03 6.46 -0.35
C VAL A 106 -6.73 6.94 0.92
N ARG A 107 -7.85 7.67 0.79
CA ARG A 107 -8.65 8.11 1.96
C ARG A 107 -9.20 6.92 2.75
N LEU A 108 -9.72 5.91 2.06
CA LEU A 108 -10.27 4.70 2.67
C LEU A 108 -9.15 3.90 3.38
N LEU A 109 -8.01 3.72 2.72
CA LEU A 109 -6.83 3.08 3.30
C LEU A 109 -6.35 3.81 4.57
N ALA A 110 -6.27 5.14 4.54
CA ALA A 110 -5.89 5.93 5.71
C ALA A 110 -6.87 5.77 6.88
N GLY A 111 -8.17 5.59 6.57
CA GLY A 111 -9.18 5.25 7.57
C GLY A 111 -8.94 3.89 8.22
N VAL A 112 -8.63 2.86 7.42
CA VAL A 112 -8.29 1.52 7.91
C VAL A 112 -7.04 1.57 8.80
N VAL A 113 -5.95 2.14 8.30
CA VAL A 113 -4.69 2.27 9.05
C VAL A 113 -4.90 2.99 10.37
N ARG A 114 -5.65 4.09 10.38
CA ARG A 114 -5.95 4.83 11.61
C ARG A 114 -6.73 4.00 12.63
N ARG A 115 -7.67 3.15 12.19
CA ARG A 115 -8.41 2.25 13.09
C ARG A 115 -7.46 1.22 13.71
N LEU A 116 -6.61 0.61 12.91
CA LEU A 116 -5.62 -0.38 13.38
C LEU A 116 -4.57 0.24 14.32
N SER A 117 -4.13 1.48 14.07
CA SER A 117 -3.21 2.19 14.97
C SER A 117 -3.86 2.61 16.30
N LYS A 118 -5.16 2.96 16.29
CA LYS A 118 -5.88 3.45 17.50
C LYS A 118 -6.48 2.35 18.36
N GLY A 119 -6.76 1.20 17.77
CA GLY A 119 -7.14 0.01 18.50
C GLY A 119 -6.41 -1.15 17.86
N LEU A 120 -5.37 -1.66 18.51
CA LEU A 120 -5.08 -3.08 18.34
C LEU A 120 -6.37 -3.80 18.73
N PRO A 121 -7.08 -4.45 17.80
CA PRO A 121 -8.25 -5.23 18.15
C PRO A 121 -7.82 -6.24 19.21
N ARG A 122 -8.57 -6.35 20.32
CA ARG A 122 -8.32 -7.39 21.35
C ARG A 122 -8.23 -8.81 20.75
N GLN A 123 -8.74 -9.02 19.53
CA GLN A 123 -8.64 -10.26 18.77
C GLN A 123 -7.23 -10.59 18.25
N LEU A 124 -6.34 -9.61 18.07
CA LEU A 124 -4.93 -9.83 17.69
C LEU A 124 -4.07 -10.23 18.89
N SER A 125 -4.42 -9.78 20.11
CA SER A 125 -3.80 -10.27 21.36
C SER A 125 -3.91 -11.79 21.50
N ASN A 126 -4.96 -12.40 20.94
CA ASN A 126 -5.21 -13.84 21.02
C ASN A 126 -4.55 -14.65 19.89
N LYS A 127 -4.09 -13.99 18.81
CA LYS A 127 -3.45 -14.64 17.65
C LYS A 127 -1.92 -14.59 17.72
N LEU A 128 -1.33 -13.50 18.23
CA LEU A 128 0.13 -13.42 18.45
C LEU A 128 0.65 -14.35 19.55
N GLY A 129 -0.21 -14.86 20.44
CA GLY A 129 0.19 -15.80 21.49
C GLY A 129 0.10 -17.29 21.09
N ARG A 130 -0.27 -17.61 19.84
CA ARG A 130 -0.48 -19.00 19.39
C ARG A 130 0.58 -19.54 18.44
N ASP A 131 1.41 -18.68 17.85
CA ASP A 131 2.46 -19.10 16.92
C ASP A 131 3.84 -19.30 17.61
N SER A 132 3.89 -19.21 18.94
CA SER A 132 5.10 -19.50 19.75
C SER A 132 5.25 -20.97 20.15
N ASP A 133 4.23 -21.80 19.90
CA ASP A 133 4.22 -23.24 20.22
C ASP A 133 4.31 -24.09 18.95
N ILE A 134 5.37 -23.94 18.16
CA ILE A 134 5.87 -25.02 17.30
C ILE A 134 7.39 -25.06 17.47
N ALA A 135 7.79 -25.87 18.45
CA ALA A 135 9.10 -26.51 18.52
C ALA A 135 9.17 -27.67 17.51
#